data_AF-A0A1W0A9K0-F1
#
_entry.id   AF-A0A1W0A9K0-F1
#
_cell.length_a   1.000
_cell.length_b   1.000
_cell.length_c   1.000
_cell.angle_alpha   90.00
_cell.angle_beta   90.00
_cell.angle_gamma   90.00
#
_symmetry.space_group_name_H-M   'P 1'
#
loop_
_entity.id
_entity.type
_entity.pdbx_description
1 polymer ?
#
loop_
_entity_poly.entity_id
_entity_poly.type
_entity_poly.pdbx_seq_one_letter_code
_entity_poly.pdbx_strand_id
1 'polypeptide(L)'
;MEKTLKEMNAALASCLTLVIPPIEYPPQMRPNPVQHDATDMADLNEHMANFFFFAKKLELELLERENATNTTQEIENEIHALEAELSDKNELIEKYSEVIRGWEGKFKRLDSKMNAS
;
A
#
# COMPACT_ATOMS: atom_id res chain seq x y z
N MET A 1 -3.88 -5.91 -10.14
CA MET A 1 -4.71 -6.68 -9.20
C MET A 1 -5.92 -7.33 -9.86
N GLU A 2 -6.91 -6.58 -10.36
CA GLU A 2 -8.13 -7.19 -10.94
C GLU A 2 -7.83 -8.11 -12.13
N LYS A 3 -6.90 -7.72 -13.00
CA LYS A 3 -6.42 -8.55 -14.12
C LYS A 3 -5.77 -9.84 -13.62
N THR A 4 -4.80 -9.74 -12.71
CA THR A 4 -4.07 -10.89 -12.14
C THR A 4 -5.01 -11.85 -11.39
N LEU A 5 -6.01 -11.32 -10.69
CA LEU A 5 -7.06 -12.12 -10.03
C LEU A 5 -7.92 -12.87 -11.05
N LYS A 6 -8.33 -12.21 -12.14
CA LYS A 6 -9.07 -12.87 -13.23
C LYS A 6 -8.23 -13.98 -13.88
N GLU A 7 -6.95 -13.75 -14.11
CA GLU A 7 -6.01 -14.73 -14.66
C GLU A 7 -5.82 -15.93 -13.71
N MET A 8 -5.65 -15.69 -12.40
CA MET A 8 -5.56 -16.74 -11.39
C MET A 8 -6.84 -17.58 -11.33
N ASN A 9 -8.01 -16.94 -11.33
CA ASN A 9 -9.30 -17.63 -11.31
C ASN A 9 -9.54 -18.45 -12.58
N ALA A 10 -9.11 -17.96 -13.74
CA ALA A 10 -9.16 -18.71 -14.99
C ALA A 10 -8.24 -19.94 -14.95
N ALA A 11 -7.02 -19.80 -14.42
CA ALA A 11 -6.10 -20.92 -14.24
C ALA A 11 -6.65 -21.99 -13.29
N LEU A 12 -7.28 -21.57 -12.18
CA LEU A 12 -7.97 -22.48 -11.26
C LEU A 12 -9.13 -23.22 -11.94
N ALA A 13 -9.98 -22.50 -12.67
CA ALA A 13 -11.09 -23.11 -13.41
C ALA A 13 -10.59 -24.16 -14.40
N SER A 14 -9.47 -23.88 -15.07
CA SER A 14 -8.82 -24.83 -15.98
C SER A 14 -8.25 -26.07 -15.27
N CYS A 15 -7.74 -25.95 -14.04
CA CYS A 15 -7.38 -27.12 -13.23
C CYS A 15 -8.62 -27.98 -12.92
N LEU A 16 -9.73 -27.33 -12.53
CA LEU A 16 -10.96 -28.02 -12.14
C LEU A 16 -11.60 -28.77 -13.29
N THR A 17 -11.46 -28.32 -14.54
CA THR A 17 -11.99 -29.04 -15.71
C THR A 17 -11.32 -30.40 -15.93
N LEU A 18 -10.08 -30.59 -15.48
CA LEU A 18 -9.39 -31.88 -15.56
C LEU A 18 -9.84 -32.86 -14.48
N VAL A 19 -10.21 -32.35 -13.30
CA VAL A 19 -10.53 -33.16 -12.12
C VAL A 19 -12.04 -33.42 -11.99
N ILE A 20 -12.86 -32.48 -12.46
CA ILE A 20 -14.32 -32.51 -12.31
C ILE A 20 -14.94 -32.70 -13.70
N PRO A 21 -15.36 -33.93 -14.05
CA PRO A 21 -16.05 -34.13 -15.30
C PRO A 21 -17.48 -33.59 -15.26
N PRO A 22 -18.05 -33.23 -16.42
CA PRO A 22 -19.47 -32.90 -16.53
C PRO A 22 -20.35 -34.04 -15.99
N ILE A 23 -21.37 -33.67 -15.22
CA ILE A 23 -22.39 -34.61 -14.74
C ILE A 23 -23.36 -34.86 -15.88
N GLU A 24 -23.27 -36.02 -16.52
CA GLU A 24 -24.26 -36.51 -17.49
C GLU A 24 -25.22 -37.51 -16.83
N TYR A 25 -26.51 -37.40 -17.14
CA TYR A 25 -27.56 -38.30 -16.67
C TYR A 25 -28.10 -39.18 -17.82
N PRO A 26 -28.30 -40.50 -17.60
CA PRO A 26 -28.03 -41.25 -16.36
C PRO A 26 -26.53 -41.44 -16.10
N PRO A 27 -26.08 -41.55 -14.84
CA PRO A 27 -24.67 -41.64 -14.51
C PRO A 27 -24.05 -42.90 -15.13
N GLN A 28 -23.14 -42.73 -16.09
CA GLN A 28 -22.40 -43.87 -16.63
C GLN A 28 -21.47 -44.42 -15.56
N MET A 29 -21.39 -45.76 -15.41
CA MET A 29 -20.38 -46.40 -14.55
C MET A 29 -19.00 -45.97 -15.03
N ARG A 30 -18.27 -45.24 -14.18
CA ARG A 30 -16.90 -44.81 -14.50
C ARG A 30 -15.88 -45.73 -13.81
N PRO A 31 -14.83 -46.18 -14.51
CA PRO A 31 -13.65 -46.75 -13.90
C PRO A 31 -13.00 -45.76 -12.92
N ASN A 32 -12.32 -46.28 -11.89
CA ASN A 32 -11.65 -45.47 -10.87
C ASN A 32 -10.55 -44.57 -11.51
N PRO A 33 -10.60 -43.24 -11.34
CA PRO A 33 -9.65 -42.30 -11.97
C PRO A 33 -8.18 -42.52 -11.59
N VAL A 34 -7.91 -43.29 -10.52
CA VAL A 34 -6.54 -43.70 -10.14
C VAL A 34 -5.88 -44.63 -11.18
N GLN A 35 -6.63 -45.15 -12.17
CA GLN A 35 -6.13 -46.04 -13.20
C GLN A 35 -5.74 -45.34 -14.52
N HIS A 36 -5.98 -44.02 -14.64
CA HIS A 36 -5.68 -43.26 -15.85
C HIS A 36 -4.29 -42.61 -15.82
N ASP A 37 -3.69 -42.54 -17.00
CA ASP A 37 -2.27 -42.43 -17.37
C ASP A 37 -1.42 -41.38 -16.62
N ALA A 38 -0.10 -41.61 -16.58
CA ALA A 38 0.89 -40.65 -16.07
C ALA A 38 0.85 -39.27 -16.78
N THR A 39 0.25 -39.21 -17.97
CA THR A 39 0.00 -38.01 -18.77
C THR A 39 -1.00 -37.07 -18.10
N ASP A 40 -2.09 -37.59 -17.52
CA ASP A 40 -3.15 -36.77 -16.89
C ASP A 40 -2.63 -36.03 -15.64
N MET A 41 -1.67 -36.64 -14.94
CA MET A 41 -0.98 -36.03 -13.80
C MET A 41 0.06 -34.99 -14.22
N ALA A 42 0.67 -35.14 -15.41
CA ALA A 42 1.59 -34.15 -15.95
C ALA A 42 0.85 -32.86 -16.34
N ASP A 43 -0.28 -33.01 -17.02
CA ASP A 43 -1.15 -31.89 -17.40
C ASP A 43 -1.69 -31.18 -16.15
N LEU A 44 -2.19 -31.93 -15.16
CA LEU A 44 -2.66 -31.34 -13.90
C LEU A 44 -1.55 -30.52 -13.21
N ASN A 45 -0.32 -31.03 -13.18
CA ASN A 45 0.81 -30.31 -12.61
C ASN A 45 1.14 -29.00 -13.37
N GLU A 46 1.04 -28.99 -14.70
CA GLU A 46 1.22 -27.77 -15.50
C GLU A 46 0.14 -26.73 -15.21
N HIS A 47 -1.13 -27.15 -15.16
CA HIS A 47 -2.25 -26.28 -14.83
C HIS A 47 -2.12 -25.71 -13.41
N MET A 48 -1.70 -26.52 -12.43
CA MET A 48 -1.42 -26.07 -11.08
C MET A 48 -0.24 -25.11 -11.01
N ALA A 49 0.83 -25.34 -11.77
CA ALA A 49 1.97 -24.43 -11.84
C ALA A 49 1.55 -23.05 -12.35
N ASN A 50 0.69 -22.99 -13.37
CA ASN A 50 0.13 -21.74 -13.88
C ASN A 50 -0.75 -21.03 -12.83
N PHE A 51 -1.58 -21.78 -12.10
CA PHE A 51 -2.34 -21.20 -10.99
C PHE A 51 -1.43 -20.59 -9.92
N PHE A 52 -0.41 -21.32 -9.47
CA PHE A 52 0.53 -20.81 -8.46
C PHE A 52 1.35 -19.62 -8.95
N PHE A 53 1.69 -19.56 -10.24
CA PHE A 53 2.34 -18.40 -10.83
C PHE A 53 1.48 -17.14 -10.65
N PHE A 54 0.20 -17.19 -11.02
CA PHE A 54 -0.70 -16.05 -10.87
C PHE A 54 -1.01 -15.73 -9.40
N ALA A 55 -1.11 -16.76 -8.54
CA ALA A 55 -1.29 -16.57 -7.10
C ALA A 55 -0.09 -15.83 -6.48
N LYS A 56 1.15 -16.23 -6.82
CA LYS A 56 2.36 -15.56 -6.34
C LYS A 56 2.44 -14.12 -6.84
N LYS A 57 2.08 -13.89 -8.11
CA LYS A 57 2.02 -12.54 -8.67
C LYS A 57 1.02 -11.66 -7.93
N LEU A 58 -0.17 -12.18 -7.61
CA LEU A 58 -1.18 -11.45 -6.86
C LEU A 58 -0.73 -11.12 -5.43
N GLU A 59 -0.06 -12.07 -4.77
CA GLU A 59 0.53 -11.88 -3.44
C GLU A 59 1.53 -10.71 -3.42
N LEU A 60 2.43 -10.64 -4.41
CA LEU A 60 3.41 -9.55 -4.53
C LEU A 60 2.72 -8.20 -4.75
N GLU A 61 1.71 -8.13 -5.63
CA GLU A 61 0.94 -6.89 -5.85
C GLU A 61 0.21 -6.42 -4.59
N LEU A 62 -0.24 -7.33 -3.74
CA LEU A 62 -0.88 -7.00 -2.46
C LEU A 62 0.13 -6.48 -1.43
N LEU A 63 1.30 -7.12 -1.33
CA LEU A 63 2.41 -6.70 -0.47
C LEU A 63 2.92 -5.30 -0.84
N GLU A 64 3.09 -5.02 -2.15
CA GLU A 64 3.49 -3.69 -2.63
C GLU A 64 2.47 -2.62 -2.25
N ARG A 65 1.18 -2.93 -2.35
CA ARG A 65 0.11 -2.02 -1.95
C ARG A 65 0.12 -1.74 -0.45
N GLU A 66 0.30 -2.77 0.38
CA GLU A 66 0.39 -2.63 1.83
C GLU A 66 1.60 -1.76 2.24
N ASN A 67 2.75 -2.00 1.62
CA ASN A 67 3.93 -1.18 1.83
C ASN A 67 3.69 0.28 1.42
N ALA A 68 3.05 0.52 0.27
CA ALA A 68 2.73 1.88 -0.18
C ALA A 68 1.77 2.60 0.78
N THR A 69 0.78 1.90 1.35
CA THR A 69 -0.12 2.47 2.36
C THR A 69 0.61 2.81 3.65
N ASN A 70 1.53 1.95 4.11
CA ASN A 70 2.34 2.22 5.29
C ASN A 70 3.22 3.45 5.10
N THR A 71 3.90 3.56 3.95
CA THR A 71 4.71 4.73 3.62
C THR A 71 3.87 6.01 3.54
N THR A 72 2.65 5.94 3.02
CA THR A 72 1.74 7.09 2.97
C THR A 72 1.38 7.55 4.39
N GLN A 73 1.04 6.63 5.28
CA GLN A 73 0.72 6.94 6.68
C GLN A 73 1.93 7.54 7.43
N GLU A 74 3.13 7.03 7.19
CA GLU A 74 4.37 7.57 7.75
C GLU A 74 4.59 9.02 7.31
N ILE A 75 4.42 9.31 6.01
CA ILE A 75 4.55 10.66 5.45
C ILE A 75 3.49 11.60 6.05
N GLU A 76 2.23 11.17 6.16
CA GLU A 76 1.16 11.98 6.77
C GLU A 76 1.48 12.32 8.24
N ASN A 77 2.01 11.36 8.99
CA ASN A 77 2.43 11.60 10.37
C ASN A 77 3.60 12.59 10.45
N GLU A 78 4.57 12.49 9.54
CA GLU A 78 5.70 13.42 9.46
C GLU A 78 5.23 14.84 9.09
N ILE A 79 4.30 14.97 8.14
CA ILE A 79 3.69 16.26 7.79
C ILE A 79 3.05 16.89 9.02
N HIS A 80 2.22 16.15 9.76
CA HIS A 80 1.58 16.68 10.97
C HIS A 80 2.59 17.09 12.05
N ALA A 81 3.67 16.33 12.22
CA ALA A 81 4.73 16.71 13.16
C ALA A 81 5.42 18.01 12.74
N LEU A 82 5.74 18.16 11.44
CA LEU A 82 6.36 19.36 10.89
C LEU A 82 5.43 20.58 10.96
N GLU A 83 4.13 20.40 10.71
CA GLU A 83 3.12 21.46 10.85
C GLU A 83 3.02 21.97 12.29
N ALA A 84 3.04 21.06 13.27
CA ALA A 84 3.04 21.44 14.68
C ALA A 84 4.31 22.22 15.06
N GLU A 85 5.49 21.73 14.65
CA GLU A 85 6.75 22.42 14.90
C GLU A 85 6.80 23.80 14.23
N LEU A 86 6.27 23.91 13.01
CA LEU A 86 6.16 25.19 12.30
C LEU A 86 5.25 26.17 13.05
N SER A 87 4.12 25.69 13.58
CA SER A 87 3.22 26.50 14.42
C SER A 87 3.94 27.04 15.65
N ASP A 88 4.61 26.18 16.41
CA ASP A 88 5.37 26.57 17.61
C ASP A 88 6.46 27.60 17.30
N LYS A 89 7.17 27.41 16.18
CA LYS A 89 8.20 28.36 15.72
C LYS A 89 7.59 29.71 15.33
N ASN A 90 6.44 29.72 14.67
CA ASN A 90 5.76 30.97 14.32
C ASN A 90 5.32 31.74 15.57
N GLU A 91 4.78 31.07 16.58
CA GLU A 91 4.45 31.71 17.86
C GLU A 91 5.69 32.30 18.55
N LEU A 92 6.82 31.60 18.47
CA LEU A 92 8.07 32.07 19.04
C LEU A 92 8.60 33.31 18.31
N ILE A 93 8.51 33.33 16.98
CA ILE A 93 8.86 34.48 16.15
C ILE A 93 8.01 35.69 16.53
N GLU A 94 6.70 35.51 16.74
CA GLU A 94 5.81 36.60 17.14
C GLU A 94 6.23 37.19 18.49
N LYS A 95 6.45 36.33 19.50
CA LYS A 95 6.93 36.75 20.83
C LYS A 95 8.23 37.55 20.75
N TYR A 96 9.23 37.06 20.00
CA TYR A 96 10.49 37.81 19.85
C TYR A 96 10.33 39.10 19.04
N SER A 97 9.42 39.13 18.06
CA SER A 97 9.11 40.33 17.29
C SER A 97 8.52 41.45 18.16
N GLU A 98 7.75 41.10 19.20
CA GLU A 98 7.25 42.07 20.18
C GLU A 98 8.38 42.61 21.07
N VAL A 99 9.29 41.74 21.52
CA VAL A 99 10.46 42.13 22.33
C VAL A 99 11.34 43.11 21.55
N ILE A 100 11.64 42.81 20.29
CA ILE A 100 12.44 43.68 19.40
C ILE A 100 11.75 45.03 19.24
N ARG A 101 10.45 45.07 18.94
CA ARG A 101 9.68 46.33 18.86
C ARG A 101 9.75 47.13 20.17
N GLY A 102 9.69 46.44 21.31
CA GLY A 102 9.88 47.04 22.63
C GLY A 102 11.26 47.68 22.81
N TRP A 103 12.32 47.03 22.33
CA TRP A 103 13.68 47.56 22.34
C TRP A 103 13.85 48.74 21.41
N GLU A 104 13.37 48.67 20.17
CA GLU A 104 13.39 49.78 19.22
C GLU A 104 12.75 51.04 19.80
N GLY A 105 11.60 50.89 20.48
CA GLY A 105 10.95 52.00 21.18
C GLY A 105 11.77 52.58 22.34
N LYS A 106 12.48 51.75 23.10
CA LYS A 106 13.39 52.20 24.16
C LYS A 106 14.59 52.94 23.59
N PHE A 107 15.20 52.43 22.53
CA PHE A 107 16.33 53.07 21.84
C PHE A 107 15.93 54.43 21.25
N LYS A 108 14.78 54.53 20.57
CA LYS A 108 14.27 55.82 20.07
C LYS A 108 14.11 56.87 21.17
N ARG A 109 13.62 56.47 22.35
CA ARG A 109 13.48 57.38 23.50
C ARG A 109 14.82 57.81 24.08
N LEU A 110 15.80 56.91 24.14
CA LEU A 110 17.15 57.23 24.59
C LEU A 110 17.84 58.20 23.62
N ASP A 111 17.77 57.93 22.32
CA ASP A 111 18.34 58.77 21.27
C ASP A 111 17.73 60.18 21.29
N SER A 112 16.40 60.28 21.41
CA SER A 112 15.71 61.58 21.55
C SER A 112 16.17 62.38 22.77
N LYS A 113 16.44 61.72 23.90
CA LYS A 113 16.94 62.39 25.12
C LYS A 113 18.38 62.85 24.96
N MET A 114 19.22 62.07 24.29
CA MET A 114 20.62 62.39 24.06
C MET A 114 20.77 63.56 23.09
N ASN A 115 19.94 63.62 22.04
CA ASN A 115 19.95 64.71 21.06
C ASN A 115 19.28 66.01 21.57
N ALA A 116 18.55 65.95 22.69
CA ALA A 116 17.90 67.11 23.32
C ALA A 116 18.73 67.73 24.46
N SER A 117 19.88 67.15 24.80
CA SER A 117 20.80 67.62 25.83
C SER A 117 22.06 68.23 25.22
#